data_AF-A0A0Q9IW62-F1
#
_entry.id   AF-A0A0Q9IW62-F1
#
_cell.length_a   1.000
_cell.length_b   1.000
_cell.length_c   1.000
_cell.angle_alpha   90.00
_cell.angle_beta   90.00
_cell.angle_gamma   90.00
#
_symmetry.space_group_name_H-M   'P 1'
#
loop_
_entity.id
_entity.type
_entity.pdbx_description
1 polymer ?
#
loop_
_entity_poly.entity_id
_entity_poly.type
_entity_poly.pdbx_seq_one_letter_code
_entity_poly.pdbx_strand_id
1 'polypeptide(L)'
;MPARYDTTTRSRVELTPLSANAWRVCDDRFEAGDIRRIVGYLQDMDGEFEMLWMRPHPGAVYSHPTIEAAVEAISVRLERTSHVD
;
A
#
# COMPACT_ATOMS: atom_id res chain seq x y z
N MET A 1 -14.64 10.97 11.91
CA MET A 1 -14.23 11.14 10.50
C MET A 1 -12.71 11.24 10.51
N PRO A 2 -11.93 10.23 10.12
CA PRO A 2 -10.48 10.40 10.03
C PRO A 2 -10.14 11.26 8.81
N ALA A 3 -9.15 12.13 8.98
CA ALA A 3 -8.74 13.13 7.99
C ALA A 3 -8.12 12.46 6.76
N ARG A 4 -8.55 12.89 5.57
CA ARG A 4 -7.88 12.58 4.31
C ARG A 4 -6.69 13.51 4.19
N TYR A 5 -5.48 12.95 4.21
CA TYR A 5 -4.26 13.71 3.95
C TYR A 5 -4.11 13.88 2.43
N ASP A 6 -4.41 15.08 1.93
CA ASP A 6 -4.23 15.46 0.53
C ASP A 6 -2.81 16.01 0.38
N THR A 7 -1.89 15.18 -0.13
CA THR A 7 -0.50 15.56 -0.39
C THR A 7 -0.28 15.50 -1.90
N THR A 8 0.15 16.61 -2.50
CA THR A 8 0.16 16.93 -3.94
C THR A 8 1.22 16.19 -4.77
N THR A 9 1.46 14.92 -4.45
CA THR A 9 1.94 13.89 -5.37
C THR A 9 0.94 12.78 -5.15
N ARG A 10 -0.04 12.58 -6.06
CA ARG A 10 -1.10 11.59 -5.85
C ARG A 10 -0.46 10.22 -5.68
N SER A 11 -0.19 9.83 -4.44
CA SER A 11 0.19 8.48 -4.08
C SER A 11 -0.95 7.63 -4.61
N ARG A 12 -0.65 6.77 -5.57
CA ARG A 12 -1.61 5.85 -6.20
C ARG A 12 -2.03 4.72 -5.26
N VAL A 13 -1.77 4.91 -3.97
CA VAL A 13 -1.92 3.93 -2.92
C VAL A 13 -3.00 4.41 -1.98
N GLU A 14 -4.06 3.63 -1.88
CA GLU A 14 -5.12 3.82 -0.92
C GLU A 14 -5.00 2.76 0.18
N LEU A 15 -5.04 3.20 1.44
CA LEU A 15 -5.07 2.30 2.59
C LEU A 15 -6.50 2.11 3.07
N THR A 16 -7.05 0.92 2.89
CA THR A 16 -8.36 0.54 3.43
C THR A 16 -8.18 -0.18 4.76
N PRO A 17 -8.67 0.34 5.90
CA PRO A 17 -8.49 -0.31 7.19
C PRO A 17 -9.21 -1.67 7.24
N LEU A 18 -8.53 -2.67 7.80
CA LEU A 18 -9.07 -4.01 8.09
C LEU A 18 -9.24 -4.22 9.60
N SER A 19 -8.31 -3.68 10.39
CA SER A 19 -8.34 -3.65 11.85
C SER A 19 -7.78 -2.32 12.34
N ALA A 20 -7.58 -2.19 13.67
CA ALA A 20 -6.92 -1.03 14.27
C ALA A 20 -5.45 -0.87 13.84
N ASN A 21 -4.79 -1.96 13.47
CA ASN A 21 -3.36 -2.01 13.16
C ASN A 21 -3.05 -2.64 11.80
N ALA A 22 -4.05 -2.90 10.95
CA ALA A 22 -3.84 -3.53 9.65
C ALA A 22 -4.70 -2.86 8.57
N TRP A 23 -4.08 -2.70 7.40
CA TRP A 23 -4.68 -2.07 6.23
C TRP A 23 -4.47 -2.94 5.00
N ARG A 24 -5.49 -2.97 4.14
CA ARG A 24 -5.34 -3.41 2.77
C ARG A 24 -4.75 -2.27 1.96
N VAL A 25 -3.70 -2.58 1.23
CA VAL A 25 -3.03 -1.65 0.32
C VAL A 25 -3.63 -1.81 -1.07
N CYS A 26 -4.27 -0.75 -1.55
CA CYS A 26 -4.98 -0.72 -2.83
C CYS A 26 -4.26 0.20 -3.83
N ASP A 27 -4.20 -0.21 -5.09
CA ASP A 27 -3.73 0.59 -6.22
C ASP A 27 -4.94 1.32 -6.86
N ASP A 28 -4.98 2.65 -6.73
CA ASP A 28 -6.12 3.49 -7.12
C ASP A 28 -6.39 3.54 -8.63
N ARG A 29 -5.48 3.00 -9.44
CA ARG A 29 -5.64 2.89 -10.89
C ARG A 29 -6.66 1.83 -11.31
N PHE A 30 -6.95 0.89 -10.42
CA PHE A 30 -7.88 -0.20 -10.67
C PHE A 30 -9.17 0.06 -9.91
N GLU A 31 -10.28 -0.14 -10.61
CA GLU A 31 -11.63 0.03 -10.05
C GLU A 31 -11.90 -0.95 -8.91
N ALA A 32 -12.86 -0.59 -8.05
CA ALA A 32 -13.33 -1.49 -7.00
C ALA A 32 -13.87 -2.79 -7.62
N GLY A 33 -13.32 -3.93 -7.16
CA GLY A 33 -13.68 -5.26 -7.66
C GLY A 33 -12.66 -5.85 -8.64
N ASP A 34 -11.73 -5.05 -9.20
CA ASP A 34 -10.60 -5.59 -9.96
C ASP A 34 -9.60 -6.24 -9.00
N ILE A 35 -9.24 -7.50 -9.27
CA ILE A 35 -8.28 -8.26 -8.46
C ILE A 35 -6.89 -7.60 -8.42
N ARG A 36 -6.52 -6.83 -9.44
CA ARG A 36 -5.24 -6.11 -9.53
C ARG A 36 -5.19 -4.92 -8.57
N ARG A 37 -6.34 -4.46 -8.08
CA ARG A 37 -6.41 -3.37 -7.10
C ARG A 37 -5.68 -3.73 -5.81
N ILE A 38 -5.69 -4.99 -5.38
CA ILE A 38 -5.02 -5.38 -4.13
C ILE A 38 -3.53 -5.56 -4.39
N VAL A 39 -2.72 -4.70 -3.77
CA VAL A 39 -1.26 -4.76 -3.83
C VAL A 39 -0.72 -5.66 -2.74
N GLY A 40 -1.32 -5.59 -1.56
CA GLY A 40 -0.87 -6.29 -0.38
C GLY A 40 -1.54 -5.82 0.90
N TYR A 41 -0.88 -6.07 2.02
CA TYR A 41 -1.36 -5.75 3.35
C TYR A 41 -0.25 -5.08 4.14
N LEU A 42 -0.60 -3.99 4.82
CA LEU A 42 0.28 -3.28 5.72
C LEU A 42 -0.19 -3.53 7.14
N GLN A 43 0.73 -3.83 8.05
CA GLN A 43 0.42 -4.03 9.46
C GLN A 43 1.38 -3.22 10.33
N ASP A 44 0.86 -2.56 11.37
CA ASP A 44 1.63 -1.98 12.46
C ASP A 44 1.98 -3.08 13.47
N MET A 45 3.28 -3.24 13.70
CA MET A 45 3.95 -4.20 14.56
C MET A 45 4.62 -3.46 15.73
N ASP A 46 3.83 -2.65 16.44
CA ASP A 46 4.23 -1.87 17.61
C ASP A 46 5.34 -0.84 17.31
N GLY A 47 5.14 -0.05 16.25
CA GLY A 47 6.04 1.06 15.90
C GLY A 47 6.90 0.81 14.66
N GLU A 48 6.81 -0.38 14.07
CA GLU A 48 7.30 -0.67 12.72
C GLU A 48 6.15 -1.16 11.84
N PHE A 49 6.18 -0.83 10.55
CA PHE A 49 5.13 -1.16 9.60
C PHE A 49 5.61 -2.21 8.63
N GLU A 50 4.99 -3.39 8.65
CA GLU A 50 5.31 -4.50 7.76
C GLU A 50 4.35 -4.55 6.57
N MET A 51 4.91 -4.50 5.36
CA MET A 51 4.19 -4.64 4.11
C MET A 51 4.37 -6.04 3.54
N LEU A 52 3.30 -6.83 3.54
CA LEU A 52 3.19 -8.08 2.79
C LEU A 52 2.71 -7.80 1.36
N TRP A 53 3.55 -8.11 0.38
CA TRP A 53 3.21 -7.98 -1.04
C TRP A 53 2.44 -9.19 -1.56
N MET A 54 1.37 -8.94 -2.31
CA MET A 54 0.58 -9.95 -3.02
C MET A 54 0.81 -9.91 -4.53
N ARG A 55 1.39 -8.82 -5.07
CA ARG A 55 1.77 -8.69 -6.48
C ARG A 55 2.96 -7.75 -6.67
N PRO A 56 3.71 -7.84 -7.79
CA PRO A 56 3.68 -8.92 -8.77
C PRO A 56 4.28 -10.23 -8.25
N HIS A 57 5.12 -10.18 -7.21
CA HIS A 57 5.73 -11.35 -6.59
C HIS A 57 5.15 -11.51 -5.17
N PRO A 58 4.16 -12.41 -4.97
CA PRO A 58 3.55 -12.59 -3.67
C PRO A 58 4.52 -13.16 -2.64
N GLY A 59 4.34 -12.79 -1.37
CA GLY A 59 5.08 -13.34 -0.23
C GLY A 59 6.32 -12.56 0.19
N ALA A 60 6.69 -11.50 -0.54
CA ALA A 60 7.75 -10.60 -0.09
C ALA A 60 7.24 -9.72 1.06
N VAL A 61 8.03 -9.60 2.13
CA VAL A 61 7.75 -8.74 3.29
C VAL A 61 8.85 -7.71 3.42
N TYR A 62 8.47 -6.45 3.63
CA TYR A 62 9.39 -5.34 3.90
C TYR A 62 8.89 -4.53 5.08
N SER A 63 9.80 -4.20 5.99
CA SER A 63 9.51 -3.38 7.17
C SER A 63 9.90 -1.93 6.93
N HIS A 64 9.11 -1.02 7.47
CA HIS A 64 9.26 0.43 7.32
C HIS A 64 9.11 1.10 8.69
N PRO A 65 9.89 2.15 8.98
CA PRO A 65 9.87 2.79 10.31
C PRO A 65 8.61 3.63 10.56
N THR A 66 7.90 4.07 9.50
CA THR A 66 6.64 4.81 9.63
C THR A 66 5.68 4.42 8.51
N ILE A 67 4.39 4.74 8.70
CA ILE A 67 3.35 4.51 7.70
C ILE A 67 3.60 5.32 6.42
N GLU A 68 4.11 6.54 6.54
CA GLU A 68 4.44 7.41 5.41
C GLU A 68 5.57 6.81 4.57
N ALA A 69 6.63 6.32 5.24
CA ALA A 69 7.75 5.65 4.57
C ALA A 69 7.30 4.38 3.84
N ALA A 70 6.36 3.61 4.43
CA ALA A 70 5.77 2.46 3.77
C ALA A 70 4.98 2.86 2.51
N VAL A 71 4.08 3.83 2.63
CA VAL A 71 3.24 4.31 1.51
C VAL A 71 4.09 4.88 0.38
N GLU A 72 5.13 5.65 0.69
CA GLU A 72 6.07 6.17 -0.30
C GLU A 72 6.79 5.03 -1.02
N ALA A 73 7.37 4.08 -0.29
CA ALA A 73 8.08 2.94 -0.87
C ALA A 73 7.18 2.07 -1.76
N ILE A 74 5.93 1.85 -1.32
CA ILE A 74 4.93 1.11 -2.10
C ILE A 74 4.60 1.88 -3.38
N SER A 75 4.35 3.19 -3.30
CA SER A 75 4.04 4.04 -4.46
C SER A 75 5.14 3.99 -5.51
N VAL A 76 6.40 4.18 -5.08
CA VAL A 76 7.59 4.12 -5.96
C VAL A 76 7.72 2.75 -6.62
N ARG A 77 7.46 1.67 -5.89
CA ARG A 77 7.53 0.31 -6.43
C ARG A 77 6.41 0.02 -7.42
N LEU A 78 5.20 0.52 -7.19
CA LEU A 78 4.10 0.41 -8.14
C LEU A 78 4.42 1.15 -9.43
N GLU A 79 4.93 2.38 -9.37
CA GLU A 79 5.33 3.14 -10.57
C GLU A 79 6.35 2.37 -11.42
N ARG A 80 7.36 1.75 -10.79
CA ARG A 80 8.39 0.96 -11.48
C ARG A 80 7.86 -0.34 -12.10
N THR A 81 6.86 -0.96 -11.48
CA THR A 81 6.27 -2.23 -11.97
C THR A 81 5.16 -2.02 -13.00
N SER A 82 4.77 -0.77 -13.25
CA SER A 82 3.72 -0.40 -14.20
C SER A 82 4.14 -0.36 -15.67
N HIS A 83 5.40 -0.69 -15.97
CA HIS A 83 6.00 -0.61 -17.31
C HIS A 83 6.19 -1.98 -17.98
N VAL A 84 5.55 -3.03 -17.47
CA VAL A 84 5.64 -4.38 -18.04
C VAL A 84 4.22 -4.88 -18.33
N ASP A 85 3.71 -4.48 -19.49
CA ASP A 85 2.67 -5.20 -20.23
C ASP A 85 3.37 -6.06 -21.31
#